data_AF-A0AAD9L4I7-F1
#
_entry.id   AF-A0AAD9L4I7-F1
#
_cell.length_a   1.000
_cell.length_b   1.000
_cell.length_c   1.000
_cell.angle_alpha   90.00
_cell.angle_beta   90.00
_cell.angle_gamma   90.00
#
_symmetry.space_group_name_H-M   'P 1'
#
loop_
_entity.id
_entity.type
_entity.pdbx_description
1 polymer ?
#
loop_
_entity_poly.entity_id
_entity_poly.type
_entity_poly.pdbx_seq_one_letter_code
_entity_poly.pdbx_strand_id
1 'polypeptide(L)'
;MDILPPHTHVISPSPSAVPSPGPPSLPPAAHRLSPVALSVASTTTSMMAPAAKPVYSSPPPAHSSAENNTCRLIEYRGVKVAAFVVDGRELICLPQAFELFLKHLVGGLHTVYTKLKRLDVVPIVCNVEQVRILRGLGAIQPGVNRCKLIAPNEFDTLYEDCTNSK
;
A
#
# COMPACT_ATOMS: atom_id res chain seq x y z
N MET A 1 63.27 -28.02 19.68
CA MET A 1 63.72 -26.94 20.57
C MET A 1 63.13 -25.65 20.02
N ASP A 2 61.81 -25.59 19.83
CA ASP A 2 60.83 -25.18 20.86
C ASP A 2 61.13 -23.75 21.28
N ILE A 3 60.23 -22.78 21.09
CA ILE A 3 59.07 -22.62 21.96
C ILE A 3 57.98 -21.80 21.23
N LEU A 4 56.79 -22.39 21.17
CA LEU A 4 55.52 -21.78 20.81
C LEU A 4 55.00 -20.96 22.03
N PRO A 5 54.49 -19.73 21.87
CA PRO A 5 53.80 -19.04 22.96
C PRO A 5 52.35 -19.57 23.15
N PRO A 6 51.80 -19.46 24.38
CA PRO A 6 50.62 -20.21 24.81
C PRO A 6 49.30 -19.60 24.37
N HIS A 7 48.33 -20.49 24.19
CA HIS A 7 46.91 -20.23 23.97
C HIS A 7 46.30 -19.38 25.11
N THR A 8 45.79 -18.20 24.76
CA THR A 8 44.87 -17.45 25.62
C THR A 8 43.44 -17.93 25.37
N HIS A 9 42.91 -18.67 26.35
CA HIS A 9 41.48 -18.97 26.47
C HIS A 9 40.70 -17.67 26.69
N VAL A 10 39.97 -17.20 25.68
CA VAL A 10 38.96 -16.16 25.86
C VAL A 10 37.65 -16.85 26.26
N ILE A 11 37.31 -16.69 27.53
CA ILE A 11 36.07 -17.12 28.16
C ILE A 11 34.92 -16.31 27.55
N SER A 12 33.98 -16.99 26.88
CA SER A 12 32.71 -16.40 26.43
C SER A 12 31.82 -16.10 27.63
N PRO A 13 31.26 -14.88 27.77
CA PRO A 13 30.16 -14.64 28.70
C PRO A 13 28.84 -15.12 28.08
N SER A 14 28.15 -16.02 28.77
CA SER A 14 26.76 -16.39 28.51
C SER A 14 25.84 -15.16 28.50
N PRO A 15 24.85 -15.08 27.60
CA PRO A 15 23.84 -14.03 27.65
C PRO A 15 22.86 -14.29 28.80
N SER A 16 22.82 -13.37 29.76
CA SER A 16 21.77 -13.32 30.78
C SER A 16 20.40 -13.07 30.12
N ALA A 17 19.46 -13.95 30.43
CA ALA A 17 18.07 -13.87 30.03
C ALA A 17 17.43 -12.57 30.54
N VAL A 18 16.88 -11.79 29.62
CA VAL A 18 16.01 -10.64 29.91
C VAL A 18 14.59 -11.14 30.18
N PRO A 19 13.94 -10.79 31.30
CA PRO A 19 12.54 -11.12 31.52
C PRO A 19 11.63 -10.19 30.71
N SER A 20 10.73 -10.78 29.92
CA SER A 20 9.69 -10.11 29.13
C SER A 20 8.67 -9.38 30.03
N PRO A 21 8.24 -8.15 29.70
CA PRO A 21 7.09 -7.54 30.34
C PRO A 21 5.79 -8.17 29.81
N GLY A 22 4.94 -8.62 30.74
CA GLY A 22 3.65 -9.24 30.45
C GLY A 22 2.61 -8.29 29.82
N PRO A 23 1.53 -8.84 29.25
CA PRO A 23 0.50 -8.06 28.57
C PRO A 23 -0.38 -7.27 29.56
N PRO A 24 -0.94 -6.11 29.15
CA PRO A 24 -1.86 -5.34 29.97
C PRO A 24 -3.25 -6.01 30.04
N SER A 25 -3.78 -6.06 31.26
CA SER A 25 -5.10 -6.57 31.63
C SER A 25 -6.26 -5.84 30.94
N LEU A 26 -7.21 -6.62 30.42
CA LEU A 26 -8.52 -6.15 29.93
C LEU A 26 -9.42 -5.67 31.08
N PRO A 27 -10.28 -4.66 30.88
CA PRO A 27 -11.31 -4.29 31.84
C PRO A 27 -12.52 -5.25 31.80
N PRO A 28 -13.29 -5.37 32.90
CA PRO A 28 -14.44 -6.26 32.98
C PRO A 28 -15.69 -5.64 32.30
N ALA A 29 -16.35 -6.45 31.47
CA ALA A 29 -17.69 -6.17 30.96
C ALA A 29 -18.72 -6.34 32.09
N ALA A 30 -19.28 -5.22 32.53
CA ALA A 30 -20.42 -5.24 33.45
C ALA A 30 -21.71 -5.53 32.69
N HIS A 31 -22.36 -6.59 33.13
CA HIS A 31 -23.71 -7.04 32.81
C HIS A 31 -24.75 -5.92 32.75
N ARG A 32 -25.73 -6.04 31.84
CA ARG A 32 -27.14 -6.11 32.26
C ARG A 32 -28.08 -6.68 31.20
N LEU A 33 -28.96 -7.53 31.70
CA LEU A 33 -29.93 -8.37 31.03
C LEU A 33 -31.14 -7.57 30.50
N SER A 34 -31.78 -8.18 29.50
CA SER A 34 -33.05 -7.97 28.77
C SER A 34 -34.29 -7.70 29.67
N PRO A 35 -35.57 -7.75 29.21
CA PRO A 35 -36.18 -7.88 27.86
C PRO A 35 -37.38 -6.92 27.63
N VAL A 36 -37.94 -6.84 26.41
CA VAL A 36 -39.42 -6.85 26.18
C VAL A 36 -39.67 -7.41 24.78
N ALA A 37 -40.32 -8.57 24.73
CA ALA A 37 -41.04 -9.06 23.58
C ALA A 37 -42.52 -8.70 23.77
N LEU A 38 -43.15 -8.08 22.77
CA LEU A 38 -44.60 -8.05 22.60
C LEU A 38 -44.90 -8.15 21.10
N SER A 39 -45.43 -9.31 20.72
CA SER A 39 -46.08 -9.56 19.45
C SER A 39 -47.50 -8.98 19.48
N VAL A 40 -47.92 -8.30 18.41
CA VAL A 40 -49.34 -8.26 18.03
C VAL A 40 -49.46 -8.21 16.52
N ALA A 41 -50.07 -9.26 15.96
CA ALA A 41 -50.62 -9.27 14.62
C ALA A 41 -51.93 -8.48 14.61
N SER A 42 -52.21 -7.76 13.52
CA SER A 42 -53.59 -7.52 13.05
C SER A 42 -53.60 -7.05 11.60
N THR A 43 -54.24 -7.88 10.79
CA THR A 43 -54.72 -7.71 9.43
C THR A 43 -55.67 -6.51 9.33
N THR A 44 -55.61 -5.72 8.25
CA THR A 44 -56.80 -5.27 7.50
C THR A 44 -56.40 -4.55 6.20
N THR A 45 -57.32 -4.67 5.26
CA THR A 45 -57.29 -4.46 3.81
C THR A 45 -57.39 -3.00 3.34
N SER A 46 -56.74 -2.76 2.19
CA SER A 46 -57.19 -2.00 1.00
C SER A 46 -57.48 -0.49 1.09
N MET A 47 -56.72 0.31 0.32
CA MET A 47 -57.26 1.17 -0.75
C MET A 47 -56.16 1.87 -1.58
N MET A 48 -56.39 1.94 -2.89
CA MET A 48 -55.55 2.49 -3.96
C MET A 48 -55.22 3.98 -3.84
N ALA A 49 -53.97 4.34 -4.15
CA ALA A 49 -53.59 5.62 -4.78
C ALA A 49 -52.25 5.47 -5.54
N PRO A 50 -52.07 6.11 -6.71
CA PRO A 50 -50.92 5.87 -7.58
C PRO A 50 -49.74 6.77 -7.19
N ALA A 51 -48.69 6.16 -6.63
CA ALA A 51 -47.44 6.86 -6.34
C ALA A 51 -46.41 6.53 -7.44
N ALA A 52 -46.13 7.53 -8.27
CA ALA A 52 -45.09 7.51 -9.28
C ALA A 52 -43.76 7.05 -8.66
N LYS A 53 -43.13 6.05 -9.27
CA LYS A 53 -41.80 5.58 -8.89
C LYS A 53 -40.81 6.72 -9.21
N PRO A 54 -40.11 7.31 -8.23
CA PRO A 54 -38.89 8.03 -8.55
C PRO A 54 -37.90 6.96 -8.99
N VAL A 55 -37.66 6.89 -10.29
CA VAL A 55 -36.51 6.17 -10.84
C VAL A 55 -35.28 6.88 -10.27
N TYR A 56 -34.77 6.40 -9.15
CA TYR A 56 -33.44 6.75 -8.69
C TYR A 56 -32.48 6.05 -9.64
N SER A 57 -32.23 6.71 -10.78
CA SER A 57 -31.09 6.41 -11.64
C SER A 57 -29.85 6.67 -10.80
N SER A 58 -29.34 5.63 -10.13
CA SER A 58 -27.98 5.65 -9.62
C SER A 58 -27.07 6.10 -10.77
N PRO A 59 -26.25 7.16 -10.58
CA PRO A 59 -25.27 7.51 -11.59
C PRO A 59 -24.37 6.29 -11.86
N PRO A 60 -23.98 6.03 -13.12
CA PRO A 60 -23.09 4.92 -13.45
C PRO A 60 -21.85 4.95 -12.55
N PRO A 61 -21.38 3.80 -12.04
CA PRO A 61 -20.09 3.73 -11.37
C PRO A 61 -19.03 4.32 -12.29
N ALA A 62 -18.25 5.27 -11.77
CA ALA A 62 -17.18 5.94 -12.51
C ALA A 62 -16.35 4.91 -13.28
N HIS A 63 -16.13 5.20 -14.57
CA HIS A 63 -15.49 4.34 -15.56
C HIS A 63 -14.26 3.60 -15.02
N SER A 64 -14.43 2.38 -14.54
CA SER A 64 -13.36 1.40 -14.46
C SER A 64 -13.17 0.81 -15.86
N SER A 65 -12.65 1.60 -16.81
CA SER A 65 -12.32 1.09 -18.13
C SER A 65 -11.26 0.01 -18.00
N ALA A 66 -11.47 -1.13 -18.67
CA ALA A 66 -10.53 -2.26 -18.66
C ALA A 66 -9.09 -1.85 -19.07
N GLU A 67 -8.98 -0.74 -19.81
CA GLU A 67 -7.73 -0.16 -20.27
C GLU A 67 -6.79 0.27 -19.13
N ASN A 68 -7.32 0.79 -18.01
CA ASN A 68 -6.53 1.20 -16.85
C ASN A 68 -5.83 0.03 -16.15
N ASN A 69 -6.23 -1.21 -16.44
CA ASN A 69 -5.63 -2.44 -15.90
C ASN A 69 -4.68 -3.13 -16.90
N THR A 70 -4.44 -2.54 -18.08
CA THR A 70 -3.49 -3.08 -19.05
C THR A 70 -2.07 -2.64 -18.67
N CYS A 71 -1.28 -3.57 -18.13
CA CYS A 71 0.12 -3.32 -17.81
C CYS A 71 1.01 -3.57 -19.04
N ARG A 72 2.02 -2.72 -19.22
CA ARG A 72 3.06 -2.85 -20.25
C ARG A 72 4.43 -2.69 -19.63
N LEU A 73 5.44 -3.23 -20.30
CA LEU A 73 6.83 -3.07 -19.91
C LEU A 73 7.48 -2.04 -20.86
N ILE A 74 7.84 -0.88 -20.35
CA ILE A 74 8.46 0.20 -21.12
C ILE A 74 9.95 0.30 -20.79
N GLU A 75 10.74 0.87 -21.68
CA GLU A 75 12.14 1.20 -21.40
C GLU A 75 12.20 2.62 -20.80
N TYR A 76 12.66 2.70 -19.55
CA TYR A 76 12.83 3.95 -18.82
C TYR A 76 14.25 4.00 -18.25
N ARG A 77 15.02 5.02 -18.66
CA ARG A 77 16.43 5.21 -18.29
C ARG A 77 17.31 3.97 -18.54
N GLY A 78 17.06 3.28 -19.66
CA GLY A 78 17.79 2.08 -20.08
C GLY A 78 17.41 0.79 -19.34
N VAL A 79 16.36 0.80 -18.52
CA VAL A 79 15.86 -0.37 -17.78
C VAL A 79 14.38 -0.58 -18.07
N LYS A 80 13.95 -1.83 -18.09
CA LYS A 80 12.55 -2.20 -18.29
C LYS A 80 11.72 -1.98 -17.01
N VAL A 81 10.68 -1.16 -17.06
CA VAL A 81 9.80 -0.79 -15.93
C VAL A 81 8.33 -1.02 -16.28
N ALA A 82 7.56 -1.53 -15.32
CA ALA A 82 6.13 -1.76 -15.50
C ALA A 82 5.37 -0.42 -15.49
N ALA A 83 4.47 -0.27 -16.45
CA ALA A 83 3.69 0.93 -16.67
C ALA A 83 2.22 0.63 -16.96
N PHE A 84 1.36 1.58 -16.62
CA PHE A 84 -0.06 1.58 -16.96
C PHE A 84 -0.41 2.89 -17.66
N VAL A 85 -1.42 2.84 -18.53
CA VAL A 85 -2.05 4.05 -19.06
C VAL A 85 -3.30 4.32 -18.24
N VAL A 86 -3.32 5.44 -17.50
CA VAL A 86 -4.44 5.86 -16.67
C VAL A 86 -4.85 7.25 -17.10
N ASP A 87 -6.10 7.42 -17.54
CA ASP A 87 -6.64 8.69 -18.04
C ASP A 87 -5.77 9.29 -19.17
N GLY A 88 -5.31 8.44 -20.09
CA GLY A 88 -4.46 8.84 -21.21
C GLY A 88 -3.01 9.20 -20.82
N ARG A 89 -2.62 9.02 -19.56
CA ARG A 89 -1.25 9.27 -19.08
C ARG A 89 -0.51 7.95 -18.86
N GLU A 90 0.70 7.86 -19.40
CA GLU A 90 1.60 6.74 -19.11
C GLU A 90 2.28 6.95 -17.75
N LEU A 91 2.11 5.98 -16.85
CA LEU A 91 2.61 6.05 -15.49
C LEU A 91 3.39 4.79 -15.14
N ILE A 92 4.56 4.96 -14.54
CA ILE A 92 5.43 3.87 -14.10
C ILE A 92 5.19 3.51 -12.64
N CYS A 93 5.49 2.26 -12.27
CA CYS A 93 5.42 1.79 -10.90
C CYS A 93 6.47 2.50 -10.00
N LEU A 94 6.03 3.36 -9.09
CA LEU A 94 6.93 4.13 -8.22
C LEU A 94 7.76 3.25 -7.25
N PRO A 95 7.20 2.22 -6.57
CA PRO A 95 8.01 1.31 -5.77
C PRO A 95 9.11 0.59 -6.58
N GLN A 96 8.81 0.21 -7.83
CA GLN A 96 9.80 -0.43 -8.71
C GLN A 96 10.91 0.57 -9.09
N ALA A 97 10.54 1.77 -9.53
CA ALA A 97 11.49 2.80 -9.91
C ALA A 97 12.37 3.24 -8.71
N PHE A 98 11.80 3.29 -7.50
CA PHE A 98 12.57 3.50 -6.28
C PHE A 98 13.67 2.43 -6.09
N GLU A 99 13.31 1.14 -6.19
CA GLU A 99 14.26 0.04 -6.00
C GLU A 99 15.37 0.03 -7.07
N LEU A 100 15.06 0.48 -8.28
CA LEU A 100 16.01 0.54 -9.39
C LEU A 100 16.95 1.74 -9.30
N PHE A 101 16.43 2.93 -8.96
CA PHE A 101 17.17 4.18 -9.17
C PHE A 101 17.48 4.96 -7.88
N LEU A 102 16.69 4.78 -6.81
CA LEU A 102 16.76 5.66 -5.63
C LEU A 102 17.14 4.94 -4.34
N LYS A 103 17.13 3.60 -4.28
CA LYS A 103 17.34 2.84 -3.02
C LYS A 103 18.65 3.13 -2.28
N HIS A 104 19.67 3.59 -2.99
CA HIS A 104 20.98 3.94 -2.42
C HIS A 104 21.15 5.45 -2.22
N LEU A 105 20.21 6.26 -2.70
CA LEU A 105 20.25 7.72 -2.61
C LEU A 105 19.37 8.25 -1.47
N VAL A 106 18.30 7.52 -1.11
CA VAL A 106 17.38 7.92 -0.04
C VAL A 106 17.12 6.78 0.92
N GLY A 107 16.85 7.11 2.19
CA GLY A 107 16.65 6.13 3.27
C GLY A 107 15.36 5.30 3.21
N GLY A 108 14.65 5.29 2.07
CA GLY A 108 13.47 4.46 1.85
C GLY A 108 12.32 5.16 1.13
N LEU A 109 11.32 4.37 0.74
CA LEU A 109 10.15 4.82 -0.01
C LEU A 109 9.29 5.87 0.74
N HIS A 110 9.34 5.87 2.08
CA HIS A 110 8.66 6.90 2.89
C HIS A 110 9.25 8.30 2.66
N THR A 111 10.57 8.41 2.54
CA THR A 111 11.26 9.66 2.21
C THR A 111 10.89 10.13 0.80
N VAL A 112 10.76 9.20 -0.15
CA VAL A 112 10.30 9.51 -1.52
C VAL A 112 8.92 10.16 -1.50
N TYR A 113 7.95 9.59 -0.76
CA TYR A 113 6.63 10.20 -0.65
C TYR A 113 6.65 11.60 -0.02
N THR A 114 7.54 11.82 0.94
CA THR A 114 7.71 13.13 1.58
C THR A 114 8.30 14.15 0.60
N LYS A 115 9.27 13.75 -0.23
CA LYS A 115 9.84 14.61 -1.28
C LYS A 115 8.82 14.95 -2.36
N LEU A 116 8.05 13.96 -2.85
CA LEU A 116 6.97 14.19 -3.81
C LEU A 116 5.97 15.25 -3.33
N LYS A 117 5.62 15.23 -2.04
CA LYS A 117 4.76 16.27 -1.44
C LYS A 117 5.38 17.67 -1.49
N ARG A 118 6.71 17.80 -1.35
CA ARG A 118 7.40 19.10 -1.43
C ARG A 118 7.51 19.62 -2.86
N LEU A 119 7.59 18.71 -3.82
CA LEU A 119 7.64 19.01 -5.26
C LEU A 119 6.23 19.21 -5.87
N ASP A 120 5.17 19.16 -5.05
CA ASP A 120 3.77 19.24 -5.47
C ASP A 120 3.36 18.16 -6.51
N VAL A 121 3.99 16.99 -6.43
CA VAL A 121 3.68 15.84 -7.29
C VAL A 121 2.75 14.89 -6.53
N VAL A 122 1.58 14.60 -7.11
CA VAL A 122 0.59 13.68 -6.53
C VAL A 122 0.55 12.37 -7.31
N PRO A 123 1.21 11.30 -6.82
CA PRO A 123 1.19 10.00 -7.50
C PRO A 123 -0.18 9.33 -7.38
N ILE A 124 -0.56 8.56 -8.40
CA ILE A 124 -1.83 7.83 -8.45
C ILE A 124 -1.74 6.56 -7.60
N VAL A 125 -2.74 6.32 -6.75
CA VAL A 125 -2.80 5.08 -5.96
C VAL A 125 -3.27 3.93 -6.85
N CYS A 126 -2.53 2.82 -6.85
CA CYS A 126 -2.95 1.64 -7.59
C CYS A 126 -4.24 1.04 -7.00
N ASN A 127 -5.11 0.53 -7.87
CA ASN A 127 -6.19 -0.35 -7.46
C ASN A 127 -5.66 -1.76 -7.10
N VAL A 128 -6.53 -2.61 -6.54
CA VAL A 128 -6.13 -3.97 -6.10
C VAL A 128 -5.64 -4.82 -7.26
N GLU A 129 -6.25 -4.69 -8.45
CA GLU A 129 -5.92 -5.49 -9.61
C GLU A 129 -4.56 -5.11 -10.21
N GLN A 130 -4.28 -3.82 -10.35
CA GLN A 130 -2.96 -3.30 -10.73
C GLN A 130 -1.87 -3.81 -9.77
N VAL A 131 -2.13 -3.83 -8.46
CA VAL A 131 -1.21 -4.39 -7.47
C VAL A 131 -0.96 -5.88 -7.72
N ARG A 132 -2.00 -6.68 -8.01
CA ARG A 132 -1.84 -8.10 -8.35
C ARG A 132 -1.02 -8.31 -9.61
N ILE A 133 -1.31 -7.55 -10.67
CA ILE A 133 -0.59 -7.63 -11.95
C ILE A 133 0.90 -7.32 -11.74
N LEU A 134 1.22 -6.25 -11.02
CA LEU A 134 2.61 -5.88 -10.72
C LEU A 134 3.37 -6.96 -9.94
N ARG A 135 2.69 -7.67 -9.02
CA ARG A 135 3.28 -8.82 -8.31
C ARG A 135 3.54 -9.99 -9.25
N GLY A 136 2.58 -10.32 -10.10
CA GLY A 136 2.69 -11.41 -11.09
C GLY A 136 3.84 -11.19 -12.07
N LEU A 137 4.16 -9.92 -12.38
CA LEU A 137 5.29 -9.53 -13.22
C LEU A 137 6.63 -9.42 -12.47
N GLY A 138 6.64 -9.57 -11.14
CA GLY A 138 7.84 -9.37 -10.32
C GLY A 138 8.30 -7.91 -10.22
N ALA A 139 7.49 -6.94 -10.64
CA ALA A 139 7.81 -5.52 -10.54
C ALA A 139 7.84 -5.04 -9.08
N ILE A 140 7.06 -5.68 -8.22
CA ILE A 140 7.02 -5.45 -6.77
C ILE A 140 7.06 -6.79 -6.02
N GLN A 141 7.61 -6.79 -4.81
CA GLN A 141 7.71 -8.01 -4.00
C GLN A 141 6.33 -8.56 -3.60
N PRO A 142 6.19 -9.88 -3.36
CA PRO A 142 4.94 -10.52 -2.92
C PRO A 142 4.34 -9.98 -1.60
N GLY A 143 5.10 -9.28 -0.76
CA GLY A 143 4.58 -8.62 0.45
C GLY A 143 3.94 -7.23 0.24
N VAL A 144 4.20 -6.56 -0.89
CA VAL A 144 3.81 -5.15 -1.12
C VAL A 144 2.33 -4.95 -1.50
N ASN A 145 1.49 -4.62 -0.52
CA ASN A 145 0.05 -4.39 -0.75
C ASN A 145 -0.32 -2.96 -1.16
N ARG A 146 0.63 -2.02 -1.11
CA ARG A 146 0.41 -0.60 -1.39
C ARG A 146 1.36 -0.15 -2.49
N CYS A 147 0.80 0.22 -3.63
CA CYS A 147 1.58 0.70 -4.77
C CYS A 147 1.02 2.06 -5.23
N LYS A 148 1.90 2.87 -5.80
CA LYS A 148 1.53 4.12 -6.47
C LYS A 148 2.21 4.19 -7.84
N LEU A 149 1.59 4.92 -8.76
CA LEU A 149 2.09 5.21 -10.10
C LEU A 149 2.48 6.68 -10.20
N ILE A 150 3.49 6.98 -10.99
CA ILE A 150 4.02 8.33 -11.21
C ILE A 150 4.35 8.50 -12.69
N ALA A 151 4.21 9.70 -13.25
CA ALA A 151 4.63 9.93 -14.62
C ALA A 151 6.18 9.91 -14.74
N PRO A 152 6.75 9.44 -15.85
CA PRO A 152 8.20 9.38 -16.03
C PRO A 152 8.92 10.72 -15.81
N ASN A 153 8.35 11.81 -16.33
CA ASN A 153 8.88 13.18 -16.17
C ASN A 153 8.82 13.69 -14.71
N GLU A 154 7.76 13.34 -13.98
CA GLU A 154 7.65 13.65 -12.55
C GLU A 154 8.69 12.85 -11.73
N PHE A 155 8.96 11.61 -12.13
CA PHE A 155 10.03 10.82 -11.52
C PHE A 155 11.42 11.38 -11.83
N ASP A 156 11.67 11.89 -13.03
CA ASP A 156 12.94 12.56 -13.37
C ASP A 156 13.17 13.79 -12.48
N THR A 157 12.13 14.59 -12.24
CA THR A 157 12.19 15.73 -11.30
C THR A 157 12.54 15.28 -9.87
N LEU A 158 11.89 14.22 -9.39
CA LEU A 158 12.19 13.61 -8.10
C LEU A 158 13.64 13.10 -8.04
N TYR A 159 14.11 12.47 -9.12
CA TYR A 159 15.46 11.92 -9.21
C TYR A 159 16.51 13.04 -9.10
N GLU A 160 16.32 14.13 -9.84
CA GLU A 160 17.17 15.32 -9.76
C GLU A 160 17.18 15.95 -8.36
N ASP A 161 16.02 16.07 -7.70
CA ASP A 161 15.94 16.53 -6.30
C ASP A 161 16.73 15.62 -5.35
N CYS A 162 16.75 14.31 -5.59
CA CYS A 162 17.52 13.36 -4.79
C CYS A 162 19.03 13.43 -5.07
N THR A 163 19.46 13.79 -6.28
CA THR A 163 20.88 13.85 -6.65
C THR A 163 21.52 15.22 -6.43
N ASN A 164 20.75 16.30 -6.51
CA ASN A 164 21.23 17.67 -6.39
C ASN A 164 21.15 18.24 -4.95
N SER A 165 20.44 17.57 -4.04
CA SER A 165 20.36 17.97 -2.61
C SER A 165 21.63 17.64 -1.80
N LYS A 166 22.81 17.75 -2.41
CA LYS A 166 24.09 17.39 -1.78
C LYS A 166 24.72 18.53 -1.00
#